data_AF-C0BLV3-F1
#
_entry.id   AF-C0BLV3-F1
#
_cell.length_a   1.000
_cell.length_b   1.000
_cell.length_c   1.000
_cell.angle_alpha   90.00
_cell.angle_beta   90.00
_cell.angle_gamma   90.00
#
_symmetry.space_group_name_H-M   'P 1'
#
loop_
_entity.id
_entity.type
_entity.pdbx_description
1 polymer ?
#
loop_
_entity_poly.entity_id
_entity_poly.type
_entity_poly.pdbx_seq_one_letter_code
_entity_poly.pdbx_strand_id
1 'polypeptide(L)' 'MIDPSVGFQEFIEDCEVCCNPIQFQIGVSYNEVSEFSAEPIGQ' A
#
# COMPACT_ATOMS: atom_id res chain seq x y z
N MET A 1 7.26 -1.16 3.92
CA MET A 1 7.00 -1.92 5.18
C MET A 1 5.64 -1.51 5.72
N ILE A 2 4.87 -2.41 6.33
CA ILE A 2 3.54 -2.13 6.88
C ILE A 2 3.67 -2.01 8.41
N ASP A 3 3.12 -0.95 8.99
CA ASP A 3 3.04 -0.76 10.45
C ASP A 3 1.66 -1.21 10.98
N PRO A 4 1.55 -2.33 11.72
CA PRO A 4 0.27 -2.80 12.25
C PRO A 4 -0.35 -1.87 13.30
N SER A 5 0.39 -0.90 13.82
CA SER A 5 -0.13 0.10 14.76
C SER A 5 -0.98 1.18 14.08
N VAL A 6 -0.89 1.29 12.75
CA VAL A 6 -1.64 2.25 11.94
C VAL A 6 -2.79 1.53 11.24
N GLY A 7 -4.03 1.85 11.65
CA GLY A 7 -5.24 1.19 11.15
C GLY A 7 -5.54 1.38 9.65
N PHE A 8 -5.03 2.46 9.05
CA PHE A 8 -5.11 2.68 7.60
C PHE A 8 -3.84 3.40 7.12
N GLN A 9 -3.19 2.83 6.12
CA GLN A 9 -1.94 3.31 5.56
C GLN A 9 -2.09 3.53 4.05
N GLU A 10 -1.70 4.71 3.60
CA GLU A 10 -1.65 5.07 2.18
C GLU A 10 -0.25 5.60 1.85
N PHE A 11 0.40 4.98 0.87
CA PHE A 11 1.75 5.36 0.43
C PHE A 11 1.98 4.97 -1.02
N ILE A 12 2.98 5.59 -1.65
CA ILE A 12 3.37 5.34 -3.04
C ILE A 12 4.78 4.75 -3.03
N GLU A 13 4.97 3.67 -3.79
CA GLU A 13 6.27 3.05 -4.04
C GLU A 13 6.46 2.84 -5.54
N ASP A 14 7.71 2.94 -6.01
CA ASP A 14 8.04 2.74 -7.41
C ASP A 14 8.17 1.24 -7.75
N CYS A 15 7.64 0.85 -8.91
CA CYS A 15 7.80 -0.48 -9.46
C CYS A 15 9.22 -0.71 -9.99
N GLU A 16 10.04 -1.51 -9.32
CA GLU A 16 11.43 -1.82 -9.75
C GLU A 16 11.55 -2.51 -11.13
N VAL A 17 10.46 -3.06 -11.66
CA VAL A 17 10.44 -3.73 -12.98
C VAL A 17 9.98 -2.79 -14.10
N CYS A 18 8.98 -1.96 -13.79
CA CYS A 18 8.21 -1.20 -14.78
C CYS A 18 8.34 0.33 -14.62
N CYS A 19 9.06 0.79 -13.60
CA CYS A 19 9.31 2.18 -13.24
C CYS A 19 8.05 3.06 -13.16
N ASN A 20 6.88 2.44 -12.95
CA ASN A 20 5.62 3.14 -12.74
C ASN A 20 5.34 3.22 -11.24
N PRO A 21 4.91 4.38 -10.72
CA PRO A 21 4.49 4.50 -9.33
C PRO A 21 3.22 3.68 -9.07
N ILE A 22 3.19 3.01 -7.93
CA ILE A 22 2.06 2.22 -7.44
C ILE A 22 1.59 2.83 -6.13
N GLN A 23 0.30 3.17 -6.04
CA GLN A 23 -0.33 3.58 -4.81
C GLN A 23 -0.84 2.35 -4.05
N PHE A 24 -0.43 2.24 -2.80
CA PHE A 24 -0.88 1.21 -1.88
C PHE A 24 -1.86 1.80 -0.87
N GLN A 25 -2.95 1.08 -0.63
CA GLN A 25 -3.90 1.35 0.45
C GLN A 25 -4.06 0.08 1.27
N ILE A 26 -3.79 0.18 2.57
CA ILE A 26 -3.73 -0.98 3.47
C ILE A 26 -4.54 -0.67 4.73
N GLY A 27 -5.59 -1.44 4.95
CA GLY A 27 -6.35 -1.45 6.19
C GLY A 27 -5.81 -2.51 7.14
N VAL A 28 -5.60 -2.16 8.40
CA VAL A 28 -5.17 -3.08 9.46
C VAL A 28 -6.22 -3.09 10.58
N SER A 29 -6.70 -4.27 10.93
CA SER A 29 -7.61 -4.51 12.05
C SER A 29 -7.11 -5.69 12.87
N TYR A 30 -7.14 -5.57 14.21
CA TYR A 30 -6.66 -6.63 15.11
C TYR A 30 -5.23 -7.13 14.81
N ASN A 31 -4.33 -6.20 14.44
CA ASN A 31 -2.96 -6.50 14.01
C ASN A 31 -2.84 -7.39 12.75
N GLU A 32 -3.93 -7.53 11.99
CA GLU A 32 -3.98 -8.26 10.72
C GLU A 32 -4.40 -7.34 9.58
N VAL A 33 -3.95 -7.62 8.36
CA VAL A 33 -4.38 -6.87 7.17
C VAL A 33 -5.82 -7.24 6.86
N SER A 34 -6.72 -6.28 6.98
CA SER A 34 -8.14 -6.43 6.67
C SER A 34 -8.50 -5.97 5.26
N GLU A 35 -7.70 -5.08 4.68
CA GLU A 35 -7.90 -4.53 3.34
C GLU A 35 -6.56 -4.26 2.67
N PHE A 36 -6.47 -4.54 1.37
CA PHE A 36 -5.28 -4.30 0.56
C PHE A 36 -5.68 -3.89 -0.85
N SER A 37 -5.13 -2.79 -1.34
CA SER A 37 -5.21 -2.33 -2.72
C SER A 37 -3.84 -1.85 -3.19
N ALA A 38 -3.53 -2.10 -4.46
CA ALA A 38 -2.30 -1.69 -5.11
C ALA A 38 -2.62 -1.30 -6.56
N GLU A 39 -2.73 -0.01 -6.81
CA GLU A 39 -3.15 0.52 -8.10
C GLU A 39 -1.99 1.30 -8.75
N PRO A 40 -1.61 0.97 -10.01
CA PRO A 40 -0.67 1.79 -10.75
C PRO A 40 -1.35 3.13 -11.04
N ILE A 41 -0.75 4.22 -10.60
CA ILE A 41 -1.35 5.56 -10.79
C ILE A 41 -1.00 6.18 -12.14
N GLY A 42 -0.03 5.60 -12.87
CA GLY A 42 0.46 6.11 -14.14
C GLY A 42 1.13 7.47 -14.00
N GLN A 43 2.06 7.79 -14.89
CA GLN A 43 2.56 9.15 -15.09
C GLN A 43 2.24 9.61 -16.50
#